data_AF-A0A6A8M6T9-F1
#
_entry.id   AF-A0A6A8M6T9-F1
#
_cell.length_a   1.000
_cell.length_b   1.000
_cell.length_c   1.000
_cell.angle_alpha   90.00
_cell.angle_beta   90.00
_cell.angle_gamma   90.00
#
_symmetry.space_group_name_H-M   'P 1'
#
loop_
_entity.id
_entity.type
_entity.pdbx_description
1 polymer ?
#
loop_
_entity_poly.entity_id
_entity_poly.type
_entity_poly.pdbx_seq_one_letter_code
_entity_poly.pdbx_strand_id
1 'polypeptide(L)'
;MAVILARAVHWFCEILIFLLVLRALMSWFAGSGSSPVTSIYRFAVELTEPIVAPIRKAMSRFNTGALDFSVLVAFLLIEVVESLVIRLIFLIF
;
A
#
# COMPACT_ATOMS: atom_id res chain seq x y z
N MET A 1 22.93 10.65 11.90
CA MET A 1 22.57 9.32 11.35
C MET A 1 21.07 9.04 11.40
N ALA A 2 20.37 9.36 12.49
CA ALA A 2 18.90 9.25 12.60
C ALA A 2 18.12 9.77 11.38
N VAL A 3 18.47 10.98 10.91
CA VAL A 3 17.76 11.61 9.78
C VAL A 3 17.90 10.83 8.46
N ILE A 4 19.05 10.18 8.23
CA ILE A 4 19.26 9.37 7.02
C ILE A 4 18.39 8.12 7.08
N LEU A 5 18.33 7.46 8.24
CA LEU A 5 17.48 6.30 8.47
C LEU A 5 15.99 6.66 8.33
N ALA A 6 15.56 7.76 8.94
CA ALA A 6 14.19 8.24 8.84
C ALA A 6 13.79 8.54 7.39
N ARG A 7 14.68 9.17 6.60
CA ARG A 7 14.44 9.40 5.17
C ARG A 7 14.35 8.11 4.36
N ALA A 8 15.20 7.12 4.65
CA ALA A 8 15.15 5.83 3.96
C ALA A 8 13.83 5.09 4.23
N VAL A 9 13.35 5.11 5.48
CA VAL A 9 12.05 4.54 5.86
C VAL A 9 10.92 5.29 5.15
N HIS A 10 10.93 6.63 5.18
CA HIS A 10 9.92 7.45 4.53
C HIS A 10 9.81 7.14 3.03
N TRP A 11 10.92 7.14 2.28
CA TRP A 11 10.90 6.82 0.86
C TRP A 11 10.40 5.40 0.57
N PHE A 12 10.75 4.44 1.42
CA PHE A 12 10.25 3.08 1.28
C PHE A 12 8.73 3.02 1.46
N CYS A 13 8.19 3.66 2.51
CA CYS A 13 6.76 3.73 2.77
C CYS A 13 6.01 4.49 1.66
N GLU A 14 6.55 5.61 1.17
CA GLU A 14 5.97 6.35 0.04
C GLU A 14 5.87 5.51 -1.23
N ILE A 15 6.88 4.69 -1.55
CA ILE A 15 6.82 3.78 -2.70
C ILE A 15 5.68 2.77 -2.53
N LEU A 16 5.51 2.19 -1.34
CA LEU A 16 4.41 1.26 -1.07
C LEU A 16 3.05 1.95 -1.18
N ILE A 17 2.91 3.15 -0.63
CA ILE A 17 1.71 3.98 -0.73
C ILE A 17 1.39 4.28 -2.20
N PHE A 18 2.39 4.68 -2.98
CA PHE A 18 2.23 4.94 -4.42
C PHE A 18 1.74 3.70 -5.16
N LEU A 19 2.28 2.51 -4.84
CA LEU A 19 1.81 1.24 -5.42
C LEU A 19 0.36 0.92 -5.02
N LEU A 20 -0.05 1.20 -3.79
CA LEU A 20 -1.44 1.03 -3.35
C LEU A 20 -2.39 1.99 -4.06
N VAL A 21 -1.99 3.25 -4.23
CA VAL A 21 -2.75 4.24 -5.01
C VAL A 21 -2.85 3.80 -6.47
N LEU A 22 -1.74 3.38 -7.06
CA LEU A 22 -1.69 2.84 -8.43
C LEU A 22 -2.64 1.65 -8.56
N ARG A 23 -2.61 0.69 -7.63
CA ARG A 23 -3.53 -0.46 -7.60
C ARG A 23 -4.99 0.01 -7.54
N ALA A 24 -5.33 0.94 -6.66
CA ALA A 24 -6.68 1.46 -6.51
C ALA A 24 -7.16 2.16 -7.80
N LEU A 25 -6.36 3.07 -8.35
CA LEU A 25 -6.68 3.78 -9.59
C LEU A 25 -6.83 2.84 -10.77
N MET A 26 -5.88 1.93 -10.96
CA MET A 26 -5.89 0.99 -12.09
C MET A 26 -7.01 -0.05 -11.96
N SER A 27 -7.52 -0.34 -10.75
CA SER A 27 -8.64 -1.27 -10.56
C SER A 27 -9.91 -0.85 -11.30
N TRP A 28 -10.15 0.46 -11.46
CA TRP A 28 -11.26 0.98 -12.27
C TRP A 28 -11.07 0.78 -13.77
N PHE A 29 -9.82 0.84 -14.24
CA PHE A 29 -9.50 0.71 -15.66
C PHE A 29 -9.24 -0.74 -16.09
N ALA A 30 -8.97 -1.65 -15.14
CA ALA A 30 -8.68 -3.06 -15.40
C ALA A 30 -9.83 -3.83 -16.08
N GLY A 31 -11.07 -3.31 -16.04
CA GLY A 31 -12.21 -3.86 -16.78
C GLY A 31 -12.22 -3.50 -18.27
N SER A 32 -11.43 -2.51 -18.70
CA SER A 32 -11.28 -2.16 -20.12
C SER A 32 -10.12 -2.97 -20.70
N GLY A 33 -10.39 -3.84 -21.69
CA GLY A 33 -9.48 -4.88 -22.21
C GLY A 33 -8.19 -4.41 -22.91
N SER A 34 -7.45 -3.46 -22.33
CA SER A 34 -6.17 -2.96 -22.82
C SER A 34 -4.99 -3.66 -22.12
N SER A 35 -4.08 -4.21 -22.92
CA SER A 35 -2.94 -5.00 -22.44
C SER A 35 -1.95 -4.26 -21.51
N PRO A 36 -1.60 -2.97 -21.72
CA PRO A 36 -0.60 -2.31 -20.87
C PRO A 36 -1.11 -1.98 -19.47
N VAL A 37 -2.35 -1.49 -19.35
CA VAL A 37 -2.95 -1.07 -18.07
C VAL A 37 -3.15 -2.27 -17.15
N THR A 38 -3.60 -3.38 -17.72
CA THR A 38 -3.79 -4.64 -16.98
C THR A 38 -2.46 -5.19 -16.45
N SER A 39 -1.37 -5.05 -17.22
CA SER A 39 -0.05 -5.49 -16.79
C SER A 39 0.48 -4.65 -15.62
N ILE A 40 0.35 -3.32 -15.69
CA ILE A 40 0.74 -2.41 -14.60
C ILE A 40 -0.09 -2.69 -13.35
N TYR A 41 -1.39 -2.91 -13.49
CA TYR A 41 -2.27 -3.29 -12.40
C TYR A 41 -1.80 -4.58 -11.70
N ARG A 42 -1.53 -5.63 -12.48
CA ARG A 42 -1.05 -6.92 -11.93
C ARG A 42 0.27 -6.77 -11.19
N PHE A 43 1.21 -6.00 -11.75
CA PHE A 43 2.47 -5.70 -11.09
C PHE A 43 2.27 -4.99 -9.74
N ALA A 44 1.40 -3.97 -9.70
CA ALA A 44 1.07 -3.28 -8.46
C ALA A 44 0.38 -4.20 -7.44
N VAL A 45 -0.50 -5.11 -7.90
CA VAL A 45 -1.13 -6.13 -7.06
C VAL A 45 -0.08 -7.07 -6.48
N GLU A 46 0.78 -7.68 -7.30
CA GLU A 46 1.79 -8.64 -6.84
C GLU A 46 2.73 -8.05 -5.78
N LEU A 47 3.17 -6.80 -5.96
CA LEU A 47 4.03 -6.13 -4.97
C LEU A 47 3.31 -5.76 -3.68
N THR A 48 2.03 -5.42 -3.75
CA THR A 48 1.25 -5.00 -2.57
C THR A 48 0.54 -6.16 -1.86
N GLU A 49 0.44 -7.33 -2.51
CA GLU A 49 -0.32 -8.47 -2.00
C GLU A 49 0.15 -9.00 -0.65
N PRO A 50 1.45 -9.09 -0.32
CA PRO A 50 1.90 -9.51 1.00
C PRO A 50 1.35 -8.63 2.14
N ILE A 51 1.06 -7.35 1.86
CA ILE A 51 0.50 -6.39 2.81
C ILE A 51 -1.04 -6.44 2.77
N VAL A 52 -1.62 -6.44 1.57
CA VAL A 52 -3.06 -6.30 1.37
C VAL A 52 -3.82 -7.61 1.65
N ALA A 53 -3.27 -8.77 1.28
CA ALA A 53 -3.94 -10.07 1.49
C ALA A 53 -4.29 -10.38 2.95
N PRO A 54 -3.40 -10.20 3.95
CA PRO A 54 -3.76 -10.45 5.35
C PRO A 54 -4.86 -9.48 5.83
N ILE A 55 -4.80 -8.21 5.43
CA ILE A 55 -5.81 -7.20 5.75
C ILE A 55 -7.16 -7.58 5.11
N ARG A 56 -7.14 -7.99 3.84
CA ARG A 56 -8.33 -8.44 3.12
C ARG A 56 -8.96 -9.67 3.76
N LYS A 57 -8.14 -10.61 4.24
CA LYS A 57 -8.63 -11.78 4.97
C LYS A 57 -9.31 -11.38 6.28
N ALA A 58 -8.70 -10.46 7.05
CA ALA A 58 -9.29 -9.94 8.28
C ALA A 58 -10.60 -9.18 8.02
N MET A 59 -10.70 -8.47 6.91
CA MET A 59 -11.87 -7.68 6.51
C MET A 59 -12.85 -8.42 5.59
N SER A 60 -12.67 -9.72 5.37
CA SER A 60 -13.48 -10.51 4.41
C SER A 60 -14.99 -10.42 4.66
N ARG A 61 -15.41 -10.16 5.90
CA ARG A 61 -16.83 -9.95 6.27
C ARG A 61 -17.38 -8.56 5.89
N PHE A 62 -16.51 -7.57 5.71
CA PHE A 62 -16.86 -6.17 5.43
C PHE A 62 -16.55 -5.75 3.99
N ASN A 63 -15.80 -6.56 3.24
CA ASN A 63 -15.37 -6.24 1.87
C ASN A 63 -16.40 -6.77 0.84
N THR A 64 -17.61 -6.22 0.84
CA THR A 64 -18.75 -6.64 0.00
C THR A 64 -18.94 -5.79 -1.27
N GLY A 65 -18.05 -4.83 -1.54
CA GLY A 65 -18.15 -3.89 -2.66
C GLY A 65 -17.25 -4.22 -3.86
N ALA A 66 -17.43 -3.48 -4.96
CA ALA A 66 -16.55 -3.53 -6.14
C ALA A 66 -15.16 -2.91 -5.90
N LEU A 67 -15.01 -2.12 -4.84
CA LEU A 67 -13.75 -1.54 -4.40
C LEU A 67 -13.15 -2.36 -3.27
N ASP A 68 -11.86 -2.66 -3.39
CA ASP A 68 -11.11 -3.39 -2.37
C ASP A 68 -10.73 -2.44 -1.22
N PHE A 69 -11.62 -2.31 -0.23
CA PHE A 69 -11.40 -1.46 0.96
C PHE A 69 -10.13 -1.85 1.73
N SER A 70 -9.60 -3.06 1.52
CA SER A 70 -8.34 -3.48 2.12
C SER A 70 -7.13 -2.66 1.65
N VAL A 71 -7.19 -2.08 0.45
CA VAL A 71 -6.15 -1.17 -0.06
C VAL A 71 -6.13 0.14 0.75
N LEU A 72 -7.30 0.69 1.07
CA LEU A 72 -7.42 1.89 1.90
C LEU A 72 -6.93 1.64 3.33
N VAL A 73 -7.28 0.49 3.91
CA VAL A 73 -6.80 0.11 5.24
C VAL A 73 -5.30 -0.15 5.25
N ALA A 74 -4.76 -0.76 4.20
CA ALA A 74 -3.32 -0.92 4.02
C ALA A 74 -2.60 0.43 3.97
N PHE A 75 -3.13 1.40 3.22
CA PHE A 75 -2.61 2.76 3.16
C PHE A 75 -2.54 3.39 4.56
N LEU A 76 -3.64 3.37 5.32
CA LEU A 76 -3.69 3.93 6.66
C LEU A 76 -2.74 3.23 7.64
N LEU A 77 -2.62 1.90 7.54
CA LEU A 77 -1.69 1.15 8.39
C LEU A 77 -0.24 1.49 8.08
N ILE A 78 0.13 1.67 6.81
CA ILE A 78 1.49 2.06 6.44
C ILE A 78 1.82 3.44 6.99
N GLU A 79 0.94 4.43 6.85
CA GLU A 79 1.10 5.78 7.40
C GLU A 79 1.32 5.77 8.92
N VAL A 80 0.51 4.99 9.64
CA VAL A 80 0.64 4.85 11.10
C VAL A 80 1.98 4.18 11.47
N VAL A 81 2.33 3.07 10.80
CA VAL A 81 3.57 2.34 11.06
C VAL A 81 4.78 3.22 10.75
N GLU A 82 4.77 3.95 9.65
CA GLU A 82 5.83 4.88 9.26
C GLU A 82 6.04 5.95 10.35
N SER A 83 4.97 6.62 10.77
CA SER A 83 5.04 7.65 11.81
C SER A 83 5.61 7.09 13.12
N LEU A 84 5.20 5.89 13.51
CA LEU A 84 5.71 5.22 14.71
C LEU A 84 7.19 4.87 14.57
N VAL A 85 7.61 4.29 13.45
CA VAL A 85 9.01 3.90 13.20
C VAL A 85 9.91 5.13 13.18
N ILE A 86 9.51 6.21 12.48
CA ILE A 86 10.26 7.46 12.44
C ILE A 86 10.40 8.05 13.85
N ARG A 87 9.31 8.09 14.63
CA ARG A 87 9.35 8.57 16.01
C ARG A 87 10.29 7.74 16.87
N LEU A 88 10.28 6.41 16.74
CA LEU A 88 11.17 5.52 17.48
C LEU A 88 12.64 5.74 17.08
N ILE A 89 12.93 5.96 15.80
CA ILE A 89 14.29 6.30 15.34
C ILE A 89 14.78 7.57 16.04
N PHE A 90 13.98 8.63 16.07
CA PHE A 90 14.37 9.88 16.73
C PHE A 90 14.40 9.80 18.27
N LEU A 91 13.71 8.83 18.87
CA LEU A 91 13.75 8.61 20.31
C LEU A 91 15.02 7.89 20.77
N ILE A 92 15.55 7.00 19.92
CA ILE A 92 16.70 6.14 20.26
C ILE A 92 18.04 6.79 19.88
N PHE A 93 18.08 7.58 18.81
CA PHE A 93 19.31 8.19 18.25
C PHE A 93 19.39 9.68 18.52
#